data_AF-A0A5N6MPF0-F1
#
_entry.id   AF-A0A5N6MPF0-F1
#
_cell.length_a   1.000
_cell.length_b   1.000
_cell.length_c   1.000
_cell.angle_alpha   90.00
_cell.angle_beta   90.00
_cell.angle_gamma   90.00
#
_symmetry.space_group_name_H-M   'P 1'
#
loop_
_entity.id
_entity.type
_entity.pdbx_description
1 polymer ?
#
loop_
_entity_poly.entity_id
_entity_poly.type
_entity_poly.pdbx_seq_one_letter_code
_entity_poly.pdbx_strand_id
1 'polypeptide(L)'
;MAISLLASPPTLIRHSRVRVAPTMAAPITGDLTTAGEFKDHHPSLEVLGGATHSFCPIIKTHLVRPYNHFPVFGSNRHIETIFASFFREIPDVKLKRECLRTPDDGTVTLDWVSGDAGNLPGNTPILLHMLVRARNKGWRVVVFNSRGCADSPVTTPQMYSASFLGDLDAVVNHVVARYPKANLYGVGWSMGANLLVQYLGKEAGGRRFSGAVSMCNPFDLVMSDEDLCKGFNRIYNRSLAKALSGILKKHLMLFEDIGGDYNIPLAANAQTIRDYDDGLTRVSFGFKSVDEYLQNSCSANFIKYVRTPLLCIQAKNDPIAPDRAIPREDIKGNPNCLLVVTPKGGHLGWVAGENAPRGCPWTDPMVMDFLQHLENERSGTHQGTGNLLQSVNV
;
A
#
# COMPACT_ATOMS: atom_id res chain seq x y z
N MET A 1 -3.84 6.53 1.91
CA MET A 1 -5.25 6.43 2.36
C MET A 1 -5.38 6.39 3.88
N ALA A 2 -4.77 5.44 4.62
CA ALA A 2 -4.92 5.37 6.08
C ALA A 2 -4.38 6.60 6.85
N ILE A 3 -3.21 7.16 6.47
CA ILE A 3 -2.68 8.40 7.09
C ILE A 3 -3.62 9.59 6.83
N SER A 4 -4.22 9.68 5.64
CA SER A 4 -5.15 10.75 5.28
C SER A 4 -6.49 10.69 6.01
N LEU A 5 -6.87 9.52 6.54
CA LEU A 5 -8.09 9.36 7.35
C LEU A 5 -7.86 9.65 8.84
N LEU A 6 -6.61 9.60 9.30
CA LEU A 6 -6.24 9.80 10.71
C LEU A 6 -5.66 11.20 11.01
N ALA A 7 -5.16 11.91 9.99
CA ALA A 7 -4.52 13.22 10.17
C ALA A 7 -5.35 14.34 9.52
N SER A 8 -5.84 15.28 10.34
CA SER A 8 -6.18 16.64 9.87
C SER A 8 -4.87 17.41 9.64
N PRO A 9 -4.73 18.22 8.58
CA PRO A 9 -3.45 18.87 8.26
C PRO A 9 -3.12 20.01 9.24
N PRO A 10 -1.91 20.07 9.82
CA PRO A 10 -1.39 21.27 10.43
C PRO A 10 -0.60 22.13 9.41
N THR A 11 -0.65 23.43 9.62
CA THR A 11 0.01 24.52 8.87
C THR A 11 1.54 24.46 8.87
N LEU A 12 2.11 24.82 7.71
CA LEU A 12 3.54 24.84 7.35
C LEU A 12 4.45 25.68 8.26
N ILE A 13 5.59 25.12 8.69
CA ILE A 13 6.80 25.87 9.10
C ILE A 13 8.02 25.24 8.40
N ARG A 14 8.77 26.06 7.64
CA ARG A 14 10.02 25.75 6.93
C ARG A 14 11.17 25.45 7.90
N HIS A 15 12.10 24.54 7.58
CA HIS A 15 13.56 24.70 7.83
C HIS A 15 14.42 23.66 7.05
N SER A 16 15.75 23.84 7.14
CA SER A 16 16.86 23.67 6.18
C SER A 16 17.38 22.26 5.82
N ARG A 17 18.06 22.20 4.64
CA ARG A 17 18.64 21.03 3.94
C ARG A 17 19.99 20.55 4.51
N VAL A 18 20.26 19.24 4.45
CA VAL A 18 21.61 18.65 4.50
C VAL A 18 21.75 17.58 3.40
N ARG A 19 22.89 17.56 2.70
CA ARG A 19 23.26 16.61 1.63
C ARG A 19 24.14 15.48 2.19
N VAL A 20 23.97 14.25 1.68
CA VAL A 20 24.91 13.13 1.90
C VAL A 20 25.20 12.42 0.56
N ALA A 21 26.47 12.04 0.37
CA ALA A 21 27.05 11.48 -0.85
C ALA A 21 26.94 9.94 -0.94
N PRO A 22 27.04 9.32 -2.13
CA PRO A 22 26.79 7.90 -2.35
C PRO A 22 28.09 7.06 -2.37
N THR A 23 27.97 5.77 -2.02
CA THR A 23 29.05 4.77 -2.21
C THR A 23 28.48 3.51 -2.87
N MET A 24 29.17 3.01 -3.90
CA MET A 24 28.80 1.84 -4.71
C MET A 24 29.30 0.51 -4.12
N ALA A 25 28.61 -0.59 -4.40
CA ALA A 25 29.15 -1.94 -4.30
C ALA A 25 28.54 -2.89 -5.35
N ALA A 26 29.37 -3.86 -5.78
CA ALA A 26 29.30 -4.67 -6.99
C ALA A 26 28.51 -6.01 -6.84
N PRO A 27 28.14 -6.69 -7.94
CA PRO A 27 27.18 -7.80 -7.93
C PRO A 27 27.84 -9.18 -7.76
N ILE A 28 27.11 -10.13 -7.18
CA ILE A 28 27.48 -11.56 -7.13
C ILE A 28 26.26 -12.41 -7.51
N THR A 29 26.47 -13.30 -8.47
CA THR A 29 25.53 -14.29 -9.04
C THR A 29 25.57 -15.61 -8.28
N GLY A 30 24.42 -16.30 -8.12
CA GLY A 30 24.37 -17.67 -7.59
C GLY A 30 22.98 -18.32 -7.71
N ASP A 31 22.98 -19.58 -8.13
CA ASP A 31 21.91 -20.42 -8.69
C ASP A 31 20.75 -20.83 -7.76
N LEU A 32 19.58 -21.09 -8.38
CA LEU A 32 18.32 -21.54 -7.78
C LEU A 32 18.24 -23.06 -7.60
N THR A 33 18.04 -23.56 -6.37
CA THR A 33 17.34 -24.84 -6.12
C THR A 33 16.67 -24.95 -4.74
N THR A 34 15.42 -25.43 -4.75
CA THR A 34 14.58 -26.00 -3.65
C THR A 34 14.09 -25.08 -2.51
N ALA A 35 12.76 -25.00 -2.38
CA ALA A 35 11.98 -24.27 -1.36
C ALA A 35 12.23 -24.76 0.09
N GLY A 36 13.40 -24.47 0.64
CA GLY A 36 13.66 -24.49 2.08
C GLY A 36 13.42 -23.12 2.72
N GLU A 37 13.17 -23.09 4.04
CA GLU A 37 13.21 -21.85 4.82
C GLU A 37 14.57 -21.16 4.61
N PHE A 38 14.55 -19.88 4.23
CA PHE A 38 15.75 -19.06 4.20
C PHE A 38 16.20 -18.83 5.66
N LYS A 39 17.25 -19.52 6.12
CA LYS A 39 17.70 -19.47 7.53
C LYS A 39 18.61 -18.28 7.86
N ASP A 40 18.89 -17.43 6.88
CA ASP A 40 19.85 -16.32 6.95
C ASP A 40 19.19 -14.97 7.32
N HIS A 41 18.22 -14.97 8.23
CA HIS A 41 17.60 -13.75 8.77
C HIS A 41 17.74 -13.68 10.31
N HIS A 42 17.60 -12.48 10.85
CA HIS A 42 17.64 -12.27 12.29
C HIS A 42 16.47 -13.00 12.97
N PRO A 43 16.68 -13.71 14.10
CA PRO A 43 15.63 -14.51 14.77
C PRO A 43 14.42 -13.70 15.29
N SER A 44 14.54 -12.38 15.39
CA SER A 44 13.43 -11.53 15.81
C SER A 44 12.42 -11.25 14.68
N LEU A 45 12.79 -11.51 13.44
CA LEU A 45 11.92 -11.38 12.28
C LEU A 45 11.38 -12.75 11.90
N GLU A 46 10.10 -12.83 11.54
CA GLU A 46 9.56 -13.98 10.84
C GLU A 46 9.64 -13.68 9.34
N VAL A 47 10.27 -14.58 8.58
CA VAL A 47 10.39 -14.47 7.12
C VAL A 47 9.94 -15.78 6.49
N LEU A 48 8.92 -15.72 5.65
CA LEU A 48 8.35 -16.90 4.98
C LEU A 48 7.75 -16.56 3.62
N GLY A 49 7.48 -17.55 2.79
CA GLY A 49 6.84 -17.36 1.49
C GLY A 49 7.43 -18.28 0.43
N GLY A 50 6.73 -18.47 -0.68
CA GLY A 50 7.25 -19.27 -1.79
C GLY A 50 8.40 -18.58 -2.53
N ALA A 51 8.56 -17.27 -2.37
CA ALA A 51 9.59 -16.48 -3.05
C ALA A 51 10.87 -16.24 -2.22
N THR A 52 11.07 -16.94 -1.10
CA THR A 52 12.19 -16.71 -0.17
C THR A 52 13.56 -16.81 -0.85
N HIS A 53 13.78 -17.83 -1.69
CA HIS A 53 15.05 -18.02 -2.41
C HIS A 53 15.34 -16.90 -3.41
N SER A 54 14.30 -16.40 -4.07
CA SER A 54 14.43 -15.32 -5.06
C SER A 54 14.62 -13.97 -4.37
N PHE A 55 13.89 -13.68 -3.29
CA PHE A 55 13.79 -12.32 -2.78
C PHE A 55 14.58 -12.05 -1.49
N CYS A 56 14.81 -13.05 -0.63
CA CYS A 56 15.59 -12.83 0.59
C CYS A 56 17.04 -12.37 0.34
N PRO A 57 17.77 -12.90 -0.66
CA PRO A 57 19.12 -12.41 -0.96
C PRO A 57 19.16 -10.91 -1.29
N ILE A 58 18.12 -10.40 -1.97
CA ILE A 58 18.00 -9.00 -2.40
C ILE A 58 17.92 -8.06 -1.19
N ILE A 59 17.10 -8.42 -0.20
CA ILE A 59 16.86 -7.60 0.99
C ILE A 59 17.64 -8.09 2.22
N LYS A 60 18.65 -8.96 2.03
CA LYS A 60 19.40 -9.61 3.11
C LYS A 60 19.95 -8.64 4.13
N THR A 61 20.46 -7.48 3.68
CA THR A 61 21.00 -6.42 4.53
C THR A 61 20.00 -5.90 5.57
N HIS A 62 18.70 -5.96 5.25
CA HIS A 62 17.60 -5.58 6.15
C HIS A 62 17.13 -6.74 7.02
N LEU A 63 17.24 -7.98 6.52
CA LEU A 63 16.79 -9.18 7.23
C LEU A 63 17.75 -9.67 8.31
N VAL A 64 19.06 -9.47 8.16
CA VAL A 64 20.07 -9.94 9.13
C VAL A 64 20.19 -9.04 10.37
N ARG A 65 19.56 -7.87 10.37
CA ARG A 65 19.60 -6.92 11.50
C ARG A 65 18.32 -7.03 12.33
N PRO A 66 18.39 -6.90 13.66
CA PRO A 66 17.19 -6.85 14.49
C PRO A 66 16.36 -5.61 14.18
N TYR A 67 15.03 -5.76 14.22
CA TYR A 67 14.12 -4.62 14.32
C TYR A 67 14.18 -4.01 15.74
N ASN A 68 14.91 -2.90 15.87
CA ASN A 68 15.03 -2.15 17.12
C ASN A 68 14.13 -0.92 17.09
N HIS A 69 12.91 -1.07 17.61
CA HIS A 69 11.96 0.03 17.81
C HIS A 69 12.55 1.17 18.65
N PHE A 70 12.18 2.41 18.33
CA PHE A 70 12.63 3.58 19.08
C PHE A 70 12.13 3.51 20.54
N PRO A 71 12.98 3.79 21.54
CA PRO A 71 12.63 3.67 22.95
C PRO A 71 11.38 4.48 23.32
N VAL A 72 10.59 3.95 24.28
CA VAL A 72 9.36 4.54 24.85
C VAL A 72 8.17 4.63 23.87
N PHE A 73 8.36 5.11 22.63
CA PHE A 73 7.26 5.30 21.65
C PHE A 73 6.95 4.06 20.82
N GLY A 74 7.97 3.30 20.41
CA GLY A 74 7.80 2.08 19.60
C GLY A 74 7.51 0.82 20.42
N SER A 75 7.43 0.93 21.75
CA SER A 75 7.20 -0.21 22.64
C SER A 75 5.72 -0.56 22.80
N ASN A 76 4.84 0.43 22.63
CA ASN A 76 3.38 0.31 22.70
C ASN A 76 2.76 0.49 21.31
N ARG A 77 2.02 -0.52 20.86
CA ARG A 77 1.38 -0.57 19.53
C ARG A 77 0.48 0.63 19.22
N HIS A 78 -0.17 1.20 20.23
CA HIS A 78 -1.08 2.33 20.06
C HIS A 78 -0.35 3.64 19.90
N ILE A 79 0.64 3.86 20.77
CA ILE A 79 1.48 5.07 20.74
C ILE A 79 2.22 5.14 19.41
N GLU A 80 2.80 4.04 18.95
CA GLU A 80 3.55 3.98 17.69
C GLU A 80 2.65 4.33 16.47
N THR A 81 1.43 3.80 16.44
CA THR A 81 0.45 4.04 15.36
C THR A 81 -0.06 5.49 15.36
N ILE A 82 -0.39 6.03 16.53
CA ILE A 82 -0.85 7.41 16.68
C ILE A 82 0.30 8.37 16.34
N PHE A 83 1.49 8.12 16.90
CA PHE A 83 2.66 8.96 16.69
C PHE A 83 2.99 9.11 15.19
N ALA A 84 3.01 7.99 14.46
CA ALA A 84 3.27 8.00 13.03
C ALA A 84 2.22 8.77 12.21
N SER A 85 0.98 8.85 12.70
CA SER A 85 -0.10 9.59 12.01
C SER A 85 0.03 11.10 12.17
N PHE A 86 0.58 11.59 13.30
CA PHE A 86 0.63 13.02 13.61
C PHE A 86 2.01 13.68 13.48
N PHE A 87 3.10 12.93 13.71
CA PHE A 87 4.44 13.51 13.90
C PHE A 87 5.45 13.16 12.82
N ARG A 88 5.03 12.43 11.78
CA ARG A 88 5.89 12.19 10.63
C ARG A 88 6.06 13.45 9.80
N GLU A 89 7.29 13.67 9.36
CA GLU A 89 7.57 14.76 8.44
C GLU A 89 6.88 14.53 7.10
N ILE A 90 6.06 15.51 6.71
CA ILE A 90 5.50 15.57 5.37
C ILE A 90 6.58 16.18 4.48
N PRO A 91 7.03 15.47 3.44
CA PRO A 91 8.09 15.96 2.58
C PRO A 91 7.64 17.17 1.76
N ASP A 92 8.52 18.16 1.60
CA ASP A 92 8.30 19.32 0.74
C ASP A 92 8.41 18.93 -0.74
N VAL A 93 7.33 18.34 -1.26
CA VAL A 93 7.20 17.92 -2.65
C VAL A 93 5.98 18.60 -3.24
N LYS A 94 6.19 19.41 -4.28
CA LYS A 94 5.09 20.02 -5.02
C LYS A 94 4.38 18.96 -5.84
N LEU A 95 3.09 18.78 -5.60
CA LEU A 95 2.23 17.85 -6.31
C LEU A 95 1.32 18.59 -7.29
N LYS A 96 1.10 17.99 -8.47
CA LYS A 96 0.10 18.42 -9.45
C LYS A 96 -1.03 17.40 -9.44
N ARG A 97 -2.21 17.85 -9.02
CA ARG A 97 -3.42 17.04 -9.03
C ARG A 97 -3.99 16.91 -10.43
N GLU A 98 -4.38 15.69 -10.76
CA GLU A 98 -5.21 15.35 -11.91
C GLU A 98 -6.49 14.70 -11.41
N CYS A 99 -7.63 15.14 -11.92
CA CYS A 99 -8.92 14.49 -11.69
C CYS A 99 -9.18 13.51 -12.84
N LEU A 100 -9.35 12.23 -12.51
CA LEU A 100 -9.67 11.17 -13.47
C LEU A 100 -11.15 10.81 -13.33
N ARG A 101 -11.88 10.91 -14.44
CA ARG A 101 -13.26 10.43 -14.55
C ARG A 101 -13.24 8.90 -14.69
N THR A 102 -14.00 8.20 -13.86
CA THR A 102 -14.14 6.74 -13.87
C THR A 102 -15.35 6.31 -14.70
N PRO A 103 -15.45 5.02 -15.11
CA PRO A 103 -16.50 4.55 -16.02
C PRO A 103 -17.95 4.71 -15.52
N ASP A 104 -18.15 4.78 -14.20
CA ASP A 104 -19.44 5.04 -13.57
C ASP A 104 -19.75 6.54 -13.46
N ASP A 105 -19.10 7.35 -14.30
CA ASP A 105 -19.07 8.80 -14.20
C ASP A 105 -18.73 9.27 -12.79
N GLY A 106 -17.84 8.58 -12.06
CA GLY A 106 -17.26 8.98 -10.76
C GLY A 106 -15.91 9.71 -10.91
N THR A 107 -15.36 10.30 -9.84
CA THR A 107 -14.06 11.00 -9.90
C THR A 107 -13.11 10.50 -8.84
N VAL A 108 -11.91 10.13 -9.27
CA VAL A 108 -10.75 9.91 -8.41
C VAL A 108 -9.67 10.91 -8.74
N THR A 109 -8.69 11.09 -7.84
CA THR A 109 -7.57 12.01 -8.12
C THR A 109 -6.21 11.31 -8.08
N LEU A 110 -5.32 11.81 -8.92
CA LEU A 110 -3.93 11.39 -9.04
C LEU A 110 -3.05 12.60 -8.74
N ASP A 111 -2.27 12.53 -7.67
CA ASP A 111 -1.30 13.56 -7.31
C ASP A 111 0.09 13.15 -7.84
N TRP A 112 0.52 13.82 -8.90
CA TRP A 112 1.81 13.61 -9.56
C TRP A 112 2.88 14.53 -9.00
N VAL A 113 4.14 14.11 -8.95
CA VAL A 113 5.24 15.04 -8.67
C VAL A 113 5.34 16.09 -9.77
N SER A 114 5.33 17.37 -9.37
CA SER A 114 5.36 18.49 -10.32
C SER A 114 6.69 18.52 -11.08
N GLY A 115 6.60 18.56 -12.42
CA GLY A 115 7.75 18.63 -13.33
C GLY A 115 8.20 17.28 -13.88
N ASP A 116 7.78 16.15 -13.30
CA ASP A 116 8.21 14.82 -13.74
C ASP A 116 7.83 14.51 -15.20
N ALA A 117 6.67 14.98 -15.66
CA ALA A 117 6.18 14.72 -17.02
C ALA A 117 7.08 15.30 -18.13
N GLY A 118 7.78 16.41 -17.86
CA GLY A 118 8.69 17.04 -18.82
C GLY A 118 10.16 16.70 -18.59
N ASN A 119 10.52 16.30 -17.36
CA ASN A 119 11.91 16.13 -16.94
C ASN A 119 12.38 14.67 -16.90
N LEU A 120 11.46 13.70 -16.87
CA LEU A 120 11.79 12.28 -16.80
C LEU A 120 11.50 11.57 -18.13
N PRO A 121 12.42 10.70 -18.61
CA PRO A 121 12.18 9.86 -19.79
C PRO A 121 10.85 9.09 -19.75
N GLY A 122 10.26 8.84 -20.92
CA GLY A 122 8.96 8.15 -21.01
C GLY A 122 8.96 6.69 -20.51
N ASN A 123 10.14 6.07 -20.40
CA ASN A 123 10.34 4.71 -19.85
C ASN A 123 10.71 4.69 -18.36
N THR A 124 10.82 5.85 -17.69
CA THR A 124 11.12 5.90 -16.25
C THR A 124 10.07 5.10 -15.46
N PRO A 125 10.48 4.20 -14.54
CA PRO A 125 9.56 3.38 -13.75
C PRO A 125 8.61 4.25 -12.95
N ILE A 126 7.38 3.74 -12.80
CA ILE A 126 6.31 4.43 -12.08
C ILE A 126 6.02 3.70 -10.79
N LEU A 127 6.06 4.43 -9.68
CA LEU A 127 5.59 3.93 -8.40
C LEU A 127 4.25 4.55 -8.03
N LEU A 128 3.24 3.70 -7.90
CA LEU A 128 1.95 4.04 -7.33
C LEU A 128 2.05 4.00 -5.80
N HIS A 129 2.04 5.19 -5.20
CA HIS A 129 2.26 5.49 -3.78
C HIS A 129 3.69 5.23 -3.25
N MET A 130 4.17 6.08 -2.32
CA MET A 130 5.54 6.21 -1.78
C MET A 130 6.38 7.30 -2.47
N LEU A 131 6.44 8.48 -1.87
CA LEU A 131 6.93 9.69 -2.54
C LEU A 131 8.45 9.91 -2.47
N VAL A 132 8.97 10.09 -1.26
CA VAL A 132 10.31 10.65 -1.05
C VAL A 132 11.41 9.75 -1.61
N ARG A 133 11.37 8.48 -1.22
CA ARG A 133 12.43 7.53 -1.54
C ARG A 133 12.45 7.15 -3.02
N ALA A 134 11.28 6.97 -3.63
CA ALA A 134 11.16 6.70 -5.05
C ALA A 134 11.65 7.89 -5.90
N ARG A 135 11.25 9.12 -5.53
CA ARG A 135 11.77 10.33 -6.17
C ARG A 135 13.29 10.44 -6.05
N ASN A 136 13.86 10.14 -4.89
CA ASN A 136 15.33 10.15 -4.70
C ASN A 136 16.05 9.08 -5.54
N LYS A 137 15.36 8.04 -5.99
CA LYS A 137 15.86 7.03 -6.93
C LYS A 137 15.58 7.40 -8.40
N GLY A 138 14.99 8.56 -8.67
CA GLY A 138 14.65 9.01 -10.03
C GLY A 138 13.40 8.35 -10.61
N TRP A 139 12.55 7.74 -9.78
CA TRP A 139 11.30 7.14 -10.21
C TRP A 139 10.21 8.20 -10.35
N ARG A 140 9.32 8.01 -11.33
CA ARG A 140 8.11 8.81 -11.45
C ARG A 140 7.13 8.32 -10.39
N VAL A 141 6.58 9.25 -9.61
CA VAL A 141 5.63 8.90 -8.54
C VAL A 141 4.26 9.48 -8.82
N VAL A 142 3.24 8.65 -8.58
CA VAL A 142 1.83 9.04 -8.58
C VAL A 142 1.16 8.54 -7.30
N VAL A 143 0.40 9.41 -6.64
CA VAL A 143 -0.41 9.04 -5.48
C VAL A 143 -1.87 8.99 -5.91
N PHE A 144 -2.49 7.81 -5.79
CA PHE A 144 -3.92 7.65 -6.02
C PHE A 144 -4.73 8.01 -4.77
N ASN A 145 -5.69 8.92 -4.90
CA ASN A 145 -6.64 9.21 -3.85
C ASN A 145 -8.03 8.72 -4.26
N SER A 146 -8.63 7.88 -3.40
CA SER A 146 -10.02 7.48 -3.53
C SER A 146 -10.96 8.68 -3.43
N ARG A 147 -12.18 8.46 -3.91
CA ARG A 147 -13.30 9.41 -3.85
C ARG A 147 -13.44 10.01 -2.45
N GLY A 148 -13.45 11.34 -2.35
CA GLY A 148 -13.57 12.05 -1.08
C GLY A 148 -12.32 12.08 -0.17
N CYS A 149 -11.28 11.31 -0.46
CA CYS A 149 -10.01 11.36 0.28
C CYS A 149 -9.08 12.45 -0.25
N ALA A 150 -8.26 13.03 0.62
CA ALA A 150 -7.33 14.12 0.28
C ALA A 150 -8.02 15.30 -0.46
N ASP A 151 -9.26 15.60 -0.07
CA ASP A 151 -10.15 16.58 -0.72
C ASP A 151 -10.40 16.30 -2.22
N SER A 152 -10.34 15.04 -2.62
CA SER A 152 -10.84 14.59 -3.92
C SER A 152 -12.35 14.82 -3.99
N PRO A 153 -12.88 15.32 -5.11
CA PRO A 153 -14.32 15.49 -5.25
C PRO A 153 -15.04 14.14 -5.26
N VAL A 154 -16.24 14.10 -4.68
CA VAL A 154 -17.23 13.06 -4.91
C VAL A 154 -18.30 13.67 -5.79
N THR A 155 -18.61 13.00 -6.88
CA THR A 155 -19.40 13.55 -8.00
C THR A 155 -20.52 12.61 -8.44
N THR A 156 -20.56 11.40 -7.91
CA THR A 156 -21.65 10.43 -8.01
C THR A 156 -21.96 9.87 -6.63
N PRO A 157 -23.16 9.29 -6.42
CA PRO A 157 -23.54 8.64 -5.15
C PRO A 157 -22.84 7.30 -4.92
N GLN A 158 -21.55 7.22 -5.23
CA GLN A 158 -20.72 6.03 -5.12
C GLN A 158 -19.44 6.39 -4.37
N MET A 159 -19.34 5.90 -3.13
CA MET A 159 -18.14 6.00 -2.30
C MET A 159 -17.14 4.88 -2.62
N TYR A 160 -15.91 4.98 -2.10
CA TYR A 160 -14.96 3.87 -2.14
C TYR A 160 -15.27 2.83 -1.04
N SER A 161 -14.77 1.61 -1.20
CA SER A 161 -14.84 0.57 -0.17
C SER A 161 -13.65 -0.37 -0.23
N ALA A 162 -13.59 -1.33 0.69
CA ALA A 162 -12.55 -2.34 0.73
C ALA A 162 -12.70 -3.44 -0.35
N SER A 163 -13.81 -3.47 -1.11
CA SER A 163 -14.03 -4.38 -2.23
C SER A 163 -14.04 -3.67 -3.60
N PHE A 164 -14.04 -2.33 -3.63
CA PHE A 164 -14.20 -1.60 -4.88
C PHE A 164 -12.90 -1.45 -5.67
N LEU A 165 -12.69 -2.36 -6.61
CA LEU A 165 -11.50 -2.36 -7.48
C LEU A 165 -11.66 -1.51 -8.74
N GLY A 166 -12.87 -1.05 -9.07
CA GLY A 166 -13.14 -0.31 -10.32
C GLY A 166 -12.32 0.98 -10.43
N ASP A 167 -12.20 1.72 -9.35
CA ASP A 167 -11.37 2.93 -9.28
C ASP A 167 -9.88 2.62 -9.51
N LEU A 168 -9.37 1.56 -8.87
CA LEU A 168 -7.97 1.15 -9.02
C LEU A 168 -7.69 0.68 -10.45
N ASP A 169 -8.61 -0.08 -11.06
CA ASP A 169 -8.49 -0.52 -12.45
C ASP A 169 -8.44 0.66 -13.43
N ALA A 170 -9.35 1.64 -13.27
CA ALA A 170 -9.36 2.86 -14.08
C ALA A 170 -8.03 3.63 -13.96
N VAL A 171 -7.51 3.76 -12.73
CA VAL A 171 -6.22 4.42 -12.49
C VAL A 171 -5.06 3.66 -13.14
N VAL A 172 -4.99 2.35 -12.96
CA VAL A 172 -3.91 1.53 -13.53
C VAL A 172 -3.95 1.61 -15.06
N ASN A 173 -5.13 1.49 -15.67
CA ASN A 173 -5.30 1.62 -17.11
C ASN A 173 -4.85 3.00 -17.61
N HIS A 174 -5.24 4.07 -16.92
CA HIS A 174 -4.85 5.44 -17.27
C HIS A 174 -3.34 5.67 -17.19
N VAL A 175 -2.70 5.20 -16.11
CA VAL A 175 -1.25 5.35 -15.90
C VAL A 175 -0.46 4.56 -16.95
N VAL A 176 -0.84 3.32 -17.23
CA VAL A 176 -0.20 2.47 -18.25
C VAL A 176 -0.39 3.06 -19.65
N ALA A 177 -1.59 3.55 -19.98
CA ALA A 177 -1.85 4.17 -21.28
C ALA A 177 -1.02 5.46 -21.48
N ARG A 178 -0.80 6.24 -20.41
CA ARG A 178 0.01 7.45 -20.47
C ARG A 178 1.51 7.16 -20.62
N TYR A 179 2.01 6.10 -19.98
CA TYR A 179 3.43 5.73 -20.01
C TYR A 179 3.60 4.26 -20.40
N PRO A 180 3.31 3.89 -21.66
CA PRO A 180 3.23 2.49 -22.08
C PRO A 180 4.59 1.77 -22.09
N LYS A 181 5.70 2.52 -22.01
CA LYS A 181 7.07 1.98 -21.97
C LYS A 181 7.64 1.88 -20.55
N ALA A 182 6.91 2.35 -19.54
CA ALA A 182 7.35 2.32 -18.16
C ALA A 182 6.83 1.07 -17.44
N ASN A 183 7.68 0.45 -16.63
CA ASN A 183 7.23 -0.55 -15.67
C ASN A 183 6.41 0.14 -14.57
N LEU A 184 5.31 -0.49 -14.17
CA LEU A 184 4.44 -0.01 -13.10
C LEU A 184 4.63 -0.85 -11.83
N TYR A 185 4.81 -0.19 -10.70
CA TYR A 185 4.95 -0.79 -9.38
C TYR A 185 3.93 -0.19 -8.42
N GLY A 186 3.53 -0.93 -7.38
CA GLY A 186 2.53 -0.47 -6.41
C GLY A 186 2.93 -0.72 -4.97
N VAL A 187 2.71 0.27 -4.10
CA VAL A 187 2.83 0.11 -2.65
C VAL A 187 1.50 0.45 -2.00
N GLY A 188 0.94 -0.49 -1.25
CA GLY A 188 -0.29 -0.30 -0.49
C GLY A 188 -0.03 -0.33 1.01
N TRP A 189 -0.77 0.49 1.76
CA TRP A 189 -0.84 0.43 3.21
C TRP A 189 -2.27 0.20 3.67
N SER A 190 -2.45 -0.63 4.70
CA SER A 190 -3.76 -0.84 5.33
C SER A 190 -4.81 -1.25 4.28
N MET A 191 -5.97 -0.59 4.24
CA MET A 191 -7.01 -0.82 3.23
C MET A 191 -6.49 -0.68 1.79
N GLY A 192 -5.52 0.18 1.52
CA GLY A 192 -4.89 0.28 0.19
C GLY A 192 -4.06 -0.96 -0.16
N ALA A 193 -3.43 -1.60 0.83
CA ALA A 193 -2.76 -2.89 0.65
C ALA A 193 -3.78 -4.01 0.38
N ASN A 194 -4.91 -3.99 1.08
CA ASN A 194 -6.01 -4.93 0.87
C ASN A 194 -6.55 -4.86 -0.57
N LEU A 195 -6.86 -3.65 -1.07
CA LEU A 195 -7.30 -3.45 -2.45
C LEU A 195 -6.23 -3.86 -3.47
N LEU A 196 -4.96 -3.51 -3.23
CA LEU A 196 -3.85 -3.86 -4.11
C LEU A 196 -3.69 -5.38 -4.24
N VAL A 197 -3.70 -6.12 -3.13
CA VAL A 197 -3.56 -7.60 -3.16
C VAL A 197 -4.75 -8.26 -3.86
N GLN A 198 -5.98 -7.79 -3.61
CA GLN A 198 -7.15 -8.27 -4.34
C GLN A 198 -7.02 -8.04 -5.85
N TYR A 199 -6.58 -6.84 -6.25
CA TYR A 199 -6.37 -6.48 -7.64
C TYR A 199 -5.31 -7.38 -8.31
N LEU A 200 -4.17 -7.61 -7.63
CA LEU A 200 -3.09 -8.47 -8.14
C LEU A 200 -3.50 -9.93 -8.28
N GLY A 201 -4.41 -10.42 -7.42
CA GLY A 201 -4.94 -11.78 -7.51
C GLY A 201 -6.02 -11.97 -8.57
N LYS A 202 -6.57 -10.89 -9.15
CA LYS A 202 -7.47 -10.97 -10.31
C LYS A 202 -6.66 -11.13 -11.61
N GLU A 203 -7.18 -11.95 -12.52
CA GLU A 203 -6.47 -12.35 -13.75
C GLU A 203 -5.99 -11.17 -14.62
N ALA A 204 -6.82 -10.13 -14.76
CA ALA A 204 -6.48 -8.94 -15.52
C ALA A 204 -5.53 -7.99 -14.75
N GLY A 205 -5.68 -7.91 -13.43
CA GLY A 205 -4.98 -6.92 -12.60
C GLY A 205 -3.51 -7.24 -12.38
N GLY A 206 -3.17 -8.51 -12.11
CA GLY A 206 -1.79 -8.93 -11.84
C GLY A 206 -0.80 -8.70 -13.00
N ARG A 207 -1.27 -8.66 -14.26
CA ARG A 207 -0.38 -8.52 -15.42
C ARG A 207 0.14 -7.10 -15.65
N ARG A 208 -0.41 -6.10 -14.94
CA ARG A 208 -0.07 -4.69 -15.15
C ARG A 208 1.04 -4.18 -14.23
N PHE A 209 1.27 -4.88 -13.11
CA PHE A 209 2.33 -4.53 -12.17
C PHE A 209 3.56 -5.41 -12.38
N SER A 210 4.72 -4.78 -12.40
CA SER A 210 6.04 -5.44 -12.44
C SER A 210 6.52 -5.88 -11.05
N GLY A 211 5.93 -5.34 -9.99
CA GLY A 211 6.20 -5.68 -8.60
C GLY A 211 5.30 -4.87 -7.66
N ALA A 212 5.05 -5.39 -6.47
CA ALA A 212 4.19 -4.74 -5.49
C ALA A 212 4.63 -4.98 -4.04
N VAL A 213 4.24 -4.06 -3.16
CA VAL A 213 4.42 -4.19 -1.72
C VAL A 213 3.11 -3.93 -0.97
N SER A 214 2.80 -4.83 -0.03
CA SER A 214 1.62 -4.79 0.83
C SER A 214 2.05 -4.59 2.28
N MET A 215 1.71 -3.45 2.88
CA MET A 215 2.15 -3.09 4.24
C MET A 215 0.98 -2.97 5.21
N CYS A 216 1.10 -3.60 6.39
CA CYS A 216 0.06 -3.57 7.44
C CYS A 216 -1.33 -3.89 6.89
N ASN A 217 -1.40 -4.91 6.04
CA ASN A 217 -2.63 -5.26 5.33
C ASN A 217 -3.58 -6.01 6.28
N PRO A 218 -4.82 -5.52 6.50
CA PRO A 218 -5.85 -6.28 7.19
C PRO A 218 -6.38 -7.38 6.23
N PHE A 219 -5.59 -8.44 6.06
CA PHE A 219 -5.85 -9.51 5.08
C PHE A 219 -7.23 -10.15 5.22
N ASP A 220 -7.68 -10.31 6.47
CA ASP A 220 -9.03 -10.76 6.83
C ASP A 220 -9.76 -9.62 7.55
N LEU A 221 -10.74 -9.04 6.86
CA LEU A 221 -11.51 -7.91 7.37
C LEU A 221 -12.54 -8.33 8.43
N VAL A 222 -12.96 -9.59 8.47
CA VAL A 222 -13.86 -10.11 9.51
C VAL A 222 -13.09 -10.15 10.83
N MET A 223 -11.89 -10.75 10.83
CA MET A 223 -11.03 -10.78 12.02
C MET A 223 -10.58 -9.38 12.45
N SER A 224 -10.35 -8.48 11.49
CA SER A 224 -9.98 -7.10 11.77
C SER A 224 -11.13 -6.30 12.40
N ASP A 225 -12.38 -6.46 11.91
CA ASP A 225 -13.58 -5.86 12.49
C ASP A 225 -13.82 -6.33 13.94
N GLU A 226 -13.70 -7.64 14.18
CA GLU A 226 -13.79 -8.22 15.53
C GLU A 226 -12.79 -7.58 16.50
N ASP A 227 -11.53 -7.43 16.08
CA ASP A 227 -10.47 -6.88 16.94
C ASP A 227 -10.60 -5.37 17.10
N LEU A 228 -11.11 -4.65 16.09
CA LEU A 228 -11.45 -3.22 16.19
C LEU A 228 -12.53 -2.94 17.23
N CYS A 229 -13.39 -3.91 17.51
CA CYS A 229 -14.44 -3.80 18.53
C CYS A 229 -13.97 -4.07 19.97
N LYS A 230 -12.68 -4.44 20.19
CA LYS A 230 -12.15 -4.85 21.50
C LYS A 230 -11.27 -3.78 22.15
N GLY A 231 -11.44 -3.59 23.46
CA GLY A 231 -10.55 -2.76 24.29
C GLY A 231 -10.27 -1.37 23.73
N PHE A 232 -9.00 -0.98 23.68
CA PHE A 232 -8.55 0.32 23.16
C PHE A 232 -8.78 0.48 21.65
N ASN A 233 -8.92 -0.61 20.89
CA ASN A 233 -9.10 -0.53 19.44
C ASN A 233 -10.41 0.15 19.04
N ARG A 234 -11.40 0.20 19.94
CA ARG A 234 -12.66 0.96 19.77
C ARG A 234 -12.44 2.44 19.44
N ILE A 235 -11.32 3.01 19.89
CA ILE A 235 -10.94 4.39 19.56
C ILE A 235 -10.59 4.51 18.07
N TYR A 236 -9.87 3.55 17.49
CA TYR A 236 -9.61 3.53 16.05
C TYR A 236 -10.89 3.33 15.27
N ASN A 237 -11.74 2.39 15.69
CA ASN A 237 -13.02 2.12 15.05
C ASN A 237 -13.86 3.42 14.97
N ARG A 238 -14.02 4.13 16.09
CA ARG A 238 -14.73 5.42 16.14
C ARG A 238 -14.06 6.51 15.31
N SER A 239 -12.73 6.62 15.36
CA SER A 239 -11.97 7.64 14.62
C SER A 239 -12.14 7.46 13.10
N LEU A 240 -12.02 6.22 12.62
CA LEU A 240 -12.21 5.87 11.22
C LEU A 240 -13.66 6.07 10.77
N ALA A 241 -14.64 5.65 11.59
CA ALA A 241 -16.06 5.89 11.33
C ALA A 241 -16.38 7.39 11.20
N LYS A 242 -15.81 8.22 12.08
CA LYS A 242 -15.95 9.68 12.04
C LYS A 242 -15.31 10.28 10.79
N ALA A 243 -14.16 9.77 10.35
CA ALA A 243 -13.52 10.22 9.12
C ALA A 243 -14.39 9.89 7.88
N LEU A 244 -14.88 8.65 7.78
CA LEU A 244 -15.79 8.21 6.71
C LEU A 244 -17.09 9.01 6.69
N SER A 245 -17.72 9.17 7.85
CA SER A 245 -18.90 10.01 8.06
C SER A 245 -18.66 11.46 7.65
N GLY A 246 -17.48 11.99 7.98
CA GLY A 246 -17.08 13.36 7.65
C GLY A 246 -16.95 13.57 6.14
N ILE A 247 -16.43 12.59 5.41
CA ILE A 247 -16.40 12.61 3.94
C ILE A 247 -17.83 12.57 3.40
N LEU A 248 -18.65 11.61 3.84
CA LEU A 248 -20.06 11.49 3.40
C LEU A 248 -20.84 12.79 3.64
N LYS A 249 -20.68 13.40 4.82
CA LYS A 249 -21.34 14.66 5.21
C LYS A 249 -21.07 15.82 4.26
N LYS A 250 -19.87 15.90 3.66
CA LYS A 250 -19.54 16.92 2.66
C LYS A 250 -20.30 16.74 1.34
N HIS A 251 -20.90 15.57 1.11
CA HIS A 251 -21.47 15.14 -0.15
C HIS A 251 -22.90 14.60 -0.02
N LEU A 252 -23.61 14.89 1.08
CA LEU A 252 -24.95 14.35 1.36
C LEU A 252 -25.96 14.64 0.26
N MET A 253 -25.87 15.79 -0.41
CA MET A 253 -26.74 16.16 -1.53
C MET A 253 -26.76 15.11 -2.65
N LEU A 254 -25.67 14.35 -2.84
CA LEU A 254 -25.62 13.28 -3.85
C LEU A 254 -26.44 12.06 -3.44
N PHE A 255 -26.66 11.88 -2.13
CA PHE A 255 -27.36 10.74 -1.55
C PHE A 255 -28.79 11.09 -1.10
N GLU A 256 -29.25 12.32 -1.36
CA GLU A 256 -30.65 12.70 -1.18
C GLU A 256 -31.53 11.91 -2.14
N ASP A 257 -32.64 11.39 -1.64
CA ASP A 257 -33.63 10.63 -2.40
C ASP A 257 -33.08 9.43 -3.21
N ILE A 258 -31.89 8.92 -2.84
CA ILE A 258 -31.24 7.76 -3.51
C ILE A 258 -32.09 6.48 -3.48
N GLY A 259 -33.14 6.44 -2.64
CA GLY A 259 -34.04 5.30 -2.48
C GLY A 259 -33.32 4.09 -1.88
N GLY A 260 -33.92 2.89 -2.00
CA GLY A 260 -33.30 1.62 -1.56
C GLY A 260 -33.13 1.45 -0.05
N ASP A 261 -32.34 0.45 0.34
CA ASP A 261 -32.12 0.08 1.75
C ASP A 261 -31.08 0.97 2.47
N TYR A 262 -30.74 2.12 1.89
CA TYR A 262 -29.77 3.05 2.45
C TYR A 262 -30.28 3.67 3.76
N ASN A 263 -29.41 3.70 4.76
CA ASN A 263 -29.62 4.46 5.99
C ASN A 263 -28.55 5.55 6.10
N ILE A 264 -28.71 6.58 5.27
CA ILE A 264 -27.79 7.73 5.23
C ILE A 264 -27.66 8.44 6.60
N PRO A 265 -28.74 8.62 7.40
CA PRO A 265 -28.61 9.16 8.75
C PRO A 265 -27.70 8.34 9.67
N LEU A 266 -27.75 7.00 9.60
CA LEU A 266 -26.85 6.10 10.32
C LEU A 266 -25.40 6.28 9.82
N ALA A 267 -25.19 6.20 8.51
CA ALA A 267 -23.85 6.31 7.93
C ALA A 267 -23.20 7.68 8.19
N ALA A 268 -23.98 8.76 8.16
CA ALA A 268 -23.48 10.11 8.42
C ALA A 268 -23.13 10.34 9.90
N ASN A 269 -23.70 9.55 10.82
CA ASN A 269 -23.49 9.68 12.26
C ASN A 269 -22.89 8.41 12.89
N ALA A 270 -22.22 7.61 12.07
CA ALA A 270 -21.67 6.31 12.43
C ALA A 270 -20.73 6.43 13.64
N GLN A 271 -20.94 5.56 14.63
CA GLN A 271 -20.07 5.46 15.81
C GLN A 271 -19.00 4.38 15.60
N THR A 272 -19.25 3.44 14.69
CA THR A 272 -18.35 2.38 14.26
C THR A 272 -18.30 2.31 12.73
N ILE A 273 -17.23 1.71 12.19
CA ILE A 273 -17.10 1.44 10.76
C ILE A 273 -18.27 0.54 10.30
N ARG A 274 -18.67 -0.39 11.15
CA ARG A 274 -19.82 -1.27 10.91
C ARG A 274 -21.14 -0.51 10.75
N ASP A 275 -21.36 0.57 11.51
CA ASP A 275 -22.54 1.43 11.31
C ASP A 275 -22.51 2.13 9.94
N TYR A 276 -21.31 2.61 9.54
CA TYR A 276 -21.12 3.23 8.23
C TYR A 276 -21.36 2.23 7.10
N ASP A 277 -20.82 1.02 7.25
CA ASP A 277 -20.97 -0.04 6.26
C ASP A 277 -22.41 -0.55 6.16
N ASP A 278 -23.14 -0.62 7.28
CA ASP A 278 -24.54 -1.02 7.29
C ASP A 278 -25.45 0.02 6.62
N GLY A 279 -25.22 1.30 6.92
CA GLY A 279 -26.05 2.38 6.39
C GLY A 279 -25.75 2.76 4.93
N LEU A 280 -24.54 2.52 4.44
CA LEU A 280 -24.11 2.97 3.12
C LEU A 280 -23.38 1.90 2.31
N THR A 281 -22.26 1.37 2.81
CA THR A 281 -21.33 0.58 1.98
C THR A 281 -21.99 -0.69 1.46
N ARG A 282 -22.62 -1.51 2.32
CA ARG A 282 -23.21 -2.77 1.89
C ARG A 282 -24.25 -2.54 0.78
N VAL A 283 -25.05 -1.48 0.91
CA VAL A 283 -26.11 -1.16 -0.05
C VAL A 283 -25.51 -0.66 -1.36
N SER A 284 -24.52 0.24 -1.30
CA SER A 284 -23.81 0.78 -2.47
C SER A 284 -23.19 -0.31 -3.35
N PHE A 285 -22.74 -1.40 -2.74
CA PHE A 285 -22.07 -2.49 -3.44
C PHE A 285 -22.92 -3.76 -3.57
N GLY A 286 -24.22 -3.70 -3.23
CA GLY A 286 -25.17 -4.79 -3.44
C GLY A 286 -25.01 -5.99 -2.51
N PHE A 287 -24.38 -5.81 -1.34
CA PHE A 287 -24.27 -6.84 -0.30
C PHE A 287 -25.50 -6.84 0.62
N LYS A 288 -25.97 -8.03 1.00
CA LYS A 288 -27.15 -8.21 1.86
C LYS A 288 -26.87 -7.85 3.31
N SER A 289 -25.62 -7.98 3.75
CA SER A 289 -25.20 -7.65 5.11
C SER A 289 -23.77 -7.12 5.14
N VAL A 290 -23.40 -6.49 6.26
CA VAL A 290 -22.00 -6.08 6.48
C VAL A 290 -21.06 -7.29 6.53
N ASP A 291 -21.51 -8.42 7.08
CA ASP A 291 -20.69 -9.64 7.13
C ASP A 291 -20.39 -10.19 5.73
N GLU A 292 -21.39 -10.18 4.83
CA GLU A 292 -21.18 -10.55 3.44
C GLU A 292 -20.19 -9.59 2.75
N TYR A 293 -20.33 -8.27 2.99
CA TYR A 293 -19.38 -7.28 2.49
C TYR A 293 -17.95 -7.55 2.99
N LEU A 294 -17.75 -7.75 4.29
CA LEU A 294 -16.42 -7.99 4.88
C LEU A 294 -15.79 -9.26 4.33
N GLN A 295 -16.53 -10.37 4.28
CA GLN A 295 -16.04 -11.65 3.75
C GLN A 295 -15.60 -11.54 2.28
N ASN A 296 -16.36 -10.83 1.45
CA ASN A 296 -16.03 -10.61 0.04
C ASN A 296 -14.92 -9.59 -0.18
N SER A 297 -14.53 -8.86 0.86
CA SER A 297 -13.49 -7.82 0.81
C SER A 297 -12.13 -8.28 1.34
N CYS A 298 -12.00 -9.54 1.80
CA CYS A 298 -10.76 -10.09 2.35
C CYS A 298 -9.72 -10.36 1.25
N SER A 299 -8.58 -9.67 1.30
CA SER A 299 -7.46 -9.93 0.38
C SER A 299 -6.76 -11.27 0.60
N ALA A 300 -6.94 -11.91 1.77
CA ALA A 300 -6.47 -13.27 2.02
C ALA A 300 -6.91 -14.26 0.93
N ASN A 301 -8.16 -14.14 0.46
CA ASN A 301 -8.75 -15.02 -0.55
C ASN A 301 -8.06 -14.96 -1.91
N PHE A 302 -7.26 -13.92 -2.15
CA PHE A 302 -6.64 -13.62 -3.44
C PHE A 302 -5.14 -13.94 -3.48
N ILE A 303 -4.50 -14.16 -2.33
CA ILE A 303 -3.04 -14.35 -2.23
C ILE A 303 -2.56 -15.49 -3.12
N LYS A 304 -3.23 -16.65 -3.09
CA LYS A 304 -2.88 -17.82 -3.92
C LYS A 304 -2.91 -17.56 -5.43
N TYR A 305 -3.58 -16.51 -5.88
CA TYR A 305 -3.72 -16.16 -7.30
C TYR A 305 -2.76 -15.04 -7.75
N VAL A 306 -2.02 -14.44 -6.82
CA VAL A 306 -1.06 -13.37 -7.14
C VAL A 306 0.06 -13.93 -8.00
N ARG A 307 0.26 -13.34 -9.18
CA ARG A 307 1.33 -13.71 -10.14
C ARG A 307 2.45 -12.68 -10.24
N THR A 308 2.28 -11.55 -9.55
CA THR A 308 3.26 -10.45 -9.49
C THR A 308 4.17 -10.64 -8.29
N PRO A 309 5.48 -10.37 -8.38
CA PRO A 309 6.35 -10.28 -7.21
C PRO A 309 5.74 -9.39 -6.13
N LEU A 310 5.43 -9.98 -4.97
CA LEU A 310 4.73 -9.32 -3.87
C LEU A 310 5.51 -9.47 -2.57
N LEU A 311 5.93 -8.34 -2.00
CA LEU A 311 6.48 -8.27 -0.65
C LEU A 311 5.39 -7.84 0.33
N CYS A 312 5.08 -8.69 1.29
CA CYS A 312 4.16 -8.43 2.40
C CYS A 312 4.96 -8.07 3.66
N ILE A 313 4.70 -6.92 4.26
CA ILE A 313 5.35 -6.50 5.51
C ILE A 313 4.27 -6.27 6.57
N GLN A 314 4.40 -6.98 7.69
CA GLN A 314 3.45 -6.95 8.81
C GLN A 314 4.17 -6.70 10.14
N ALA A 315 3.42 -6.22 11.14
CA ALA A 315 3.89 -6.13 12.51
C ALA A 315 3.02 -7.01 13.42
N LYS A 316 3.65 -7.88 14.21
CA LYS A 316 2.94 -8.81 15.11
C LYS A 316 2.08 -8.10 16.16
N ASN A 317 2.45 -6.87 16.52
CA ASN A 317 1.73 -6.05 17.49
C ASN A 317 0.72 -5.08 16.86
N ASP A 318 0.44 -5.16 15.56
CA ASP A 318 -0.50 -4.26 14.87
C ASP A 318 -1.91 -4.30 15.52
N PRO A 319 -2.45 -3.16 15.96
CA PRO A 319 -3.76 -3.10 16.61
C PRO A 319 -4.96 -3.17 15.66
N ILE A 320 -4.76 -3.04 14.35
CA ILE A 320 -5.81 -2.95 13.32
C ILE A 320 -5.76 -4.16 12.36
N ALA A 321 -4.56 -4.58 11.95
CA ALA A 321 -4.36 -5.76 11.12
C ALA A 321 -3.76 -6.90 11.97
N PRO A 322 -4.58 -7.77 12.57
CA PRO A 322 -4.11 -8.68 13.60
C PRO A 322 -3.21 -9.79 13.03
N ASP A 323 -2.18 -10.19 13.79
CA ASP A 323 -1.21 -11.23 13.40
C ASP A 323 -1.87 -12.57 13.01
N ARG A 324 -2.97 -12.91 13.67
CA ARG A 324 -3.77 -14.13 13.40
C ARG A 324 -4.46 -14.12 12.03
N ALA A 325 -4.65 -12.94 11.42
CA ALA A 325 -5.32 -12.78 10.14
C ALA A 325 -4.36 -12.91 8.94
N ILE A 326 -3.06 -13.06 9.17
CA ILE A 326 -2.08 -13.20 8.07
C ILE A 326 -2.24 -14.60 7.43
N PRO A 327 -2.48 -14.69 6.10
CA PRO A 327 -2.68 -15.96 5.39
C PRO A 327 -1.34 -16.64 5.11
N ARG A 328 -0.64 -17.06 6.18
CA ARG A 328 0.72 -17.59 6.12
C ARG A 328 0.85 -18.76 5.15
N GLU A 329 -0.09 -19.70 5.18
CA GLU A 329 -0.04 -20.89 4.33
C GLU A 329 -0.22 -20.56 2.85
N ASP A 330 -1.14 -19.66 2.49
CA ASP A 330 -1.28 -19.20 1.11
C ASP A 330 -0.03 -18.42 0.63
N ILE A 331 0.61 -17.65 1.52
CA ILE A 331 1.86 -16.94 1.19
C ILE A 331 3.01 -17.94 0.99
N LYS A 332 3.15 -18.96 1.85
CA LYS A 332 4.13 -20.04 1.69
C LYS A 332 3.91 -20.80 0.38
N GLY A 333 2.67 -21.05 0.01
CA GLY A 333 2.31 -21.77 -1.21
C GLY A 333 2.48 -20.97 -2.50
N ASN A 334 2.63 -19.64 -2.44
CA ASN A 334 2.76 -18.80 -3.63
C ASN A 334 4.23 -18.43 -3.93
N PRO A 335 4.80 -18.87 -5.09
CA PRO A 335 6.19 -18.61 -5.46
C PRO A 335 6.50 -17.13 -5.76
N ASN A 336 5.50 -16.26 -5.83
CA ASN A 336 5.66 -14.83 -6.05
C ASN A 336 5.58 -14.00 -4.77
N CYS A 337 5.26 -14.60 -3.63
CA CYS A 337 5.01 -13.89 -2.39
C CYS A 337 6.12 -14.11 -1.35
N LEU A 338 6.52 -13.03 -0.69
CA LEU A 338 7.39 -13.03 0.48
C LEU A 338 6.70 -12.28 1.62
N LEU A 339 6.70 -12.84 2.82
CA LEU A 339 6.26 -12.20 4.06
C LEU A 339 7.46 -11.88 4.95
N VAL A 340 7.47 -10.67 5.50
CA VAL A 340 8.35 -10.26 6.59
C VAL A 340 7.47 -9.74 7.73
N VAL A 341 7.53 -10.37 8.91
CA VAL A 341 6.82 -9.92 10.11
C VAL A 341 7.81 -9.42 11.14
N THR A 342 7.65 -8.16 11.54
CA THR A 342 8.41 -7.57 12.64
C THR A 342 7.70 -7.84 13.98
N PRO A 343 8.42 -7.95 15.11
CA PRO A 343 7.80 -8.20 16.40
C PRO A 343 7.00 -6.98 16.91
N LYS A 344 7.40 -5.78 16.47
CA LYS A 344 6.75 -4.50 16.74
C LYS A 344 6.75 -3.62 15.49
N GLY A 345 5.97 -2.54 15.49
CA GLY A 345 5.78 -1.66 14.34
C GLY A 345 4.43 -0.94 14.37
N GLY A 346 3.45 -1.43 15.15
CA GLY A 346 2.10 -0.89 15.15
C GLY A 346 1.45 -1.03 13.76
N HIS A 347 0.39 -0.26 13.47
CA HIS A 347 -0.30 -0.36 12.18
C HIS A 347 0.34 0.43 11.05
N LEU A 348 1.06 1.50 11.37
CA LEU A 348 1.71 2.35 10.36
C LEU A 348 3.03 2.87 10.88
N GLY A 349 3.53 2.35 12.00
CA GLY A 349 4.54 2.98 12.82
C GLY A 349 5.95 2.73 12.36
N TRP A 350 6.41 1.49 12.48
CA TRP A 350 7.80 1.06 12.23
C TRP A 350 8.84 2.13 12.59
N VAL A 351 8.69 2.73 13.77
CA VAL A 351 9.50 3.88 14.21
C VAL A 351 10.84 3.33 14.67
N ALA A 352 11.77 3.19 13.74
CA ALA A 352 13.10 2.63 13.98
C ALA A 352 14.09 3.09 12.89
N GLY A 353 15.38 2.85 13.13
CA GLY A 353 16.47 3.22 12.22
C GLY A 353 16.99 4.64 12.42
N GLU A 354 17.93 5.03 11.56
CA GLU A 354 18.74 6.25 11.72
C GLU A 354 17.92 7.55 11.70
N ASN A 355 16.79 7.56 11.00
CA ASN A 355 15.94 8.75 10.89
C ASN A 355 14.82 8.78 11.94
N ALA A 356 14.78 7.82 12.87
CA ALA A 356 13.79 7.83 13.95
C ALA A 356 14.03 9.02 14.91
N PRO A 357 12.98 9.58 15.54
CA PRO A 357 11.60 9.11 15.47
C PRO A 357 10.77 9.72 14.33
N ARG A 358 11.21 10.83 13.70
CA ARG A 358 10.35 11.63 12.80
C ARG A 358 10.48 11.34 11.31
N GLY A 359 11.55 10.64 10.92
CA GLY A 359 11.83 10.33 9.53
C GLY A 359 11.02 9.15 8.99
N CYS A 360 11.46 8.65 7.84
CA CYS A 360 10.79 7.54 7.16
C CYS A 360 10.79 6.26 8.01
N PRO A 361 9.74 5.42 7.92
CA PRO A 361 9.70 4.15 8.63
C PRO A 361 10.85 3.22 8.24
N TRP A 362 11.20 2.31 9.15
CA TRP A 362 12.27 1.32 8.96
C TRP A 362 12.11 0.47 7.70
N THR A 363 10.87 0.28 7.26
CA THR A 363 10.51 -0.48 6.07
C THR A 363 10.91 0.19 4.75
N ASP A 364 11.00 1.52 4.71
CA ASP A 364 11.15 2.27 3.46
C ASP A 364 12.41 1.89 2.64
N PRO A 365 13.61 1.75 3.24
CA PRO A 365 14.79 1.24 2.53
C PRO A 365 14.56 -0.15 1.91
N MET A 366 14.00 -1.09 2.69
CA MET A 366 13.73 -2.47 2.24
C MET A 366 12.76 -2.48 1.06
N VAL A 367 11.68 -1.70 1.15
CA VAL A 367 10.68 -1.54 0.08
C VAL A 367 11.36 -1.08 -1.21
N MET A 368 12.18 -0.03 -1.14
CA MET A 368 12.84 0.49 -2.34
C MET A 368 13.90 -0.44 -2.90
N ASP A 369 14.67 -1.12 -2.06
CA ASP A 369 15.71 -2.04 -2.53
C ASP A 369 15.07 -3.25 -3.25
N PHE A 370 13.96 -3.76 -2.73
CA PHE A 370 13.14 -4.79 -3.40
C PHE A 370 12.64 -4.32 -4.77
N LEU A 371 11.98 -3.15 -4.83
CA LEU A 371 11.43 -2.64 -6.09
C LEU A 371 12.51 -2.27 -7.12
N GLN A 372 13.62 -1.68 -6.66
CA GLN A 372 14.74 -1.32 -7.53
C GLN A 372 15.40 -2.56 -8.14
N HIS A 373 15.50 -3.66 -7.40
CA HIS A 373 16.01 -4.90 -7.94
C HIS A 373 15.14 -5.42 -9.09
N LEU A 374 13.81 -5.48 -8.90
CA LEU A 374 12.88 -5.92 -9.93
C LEU A 374 12.94 -5.05 -11.20
N GLU A 375 13.16 -3.74 -11.05
CA GLU A 375 13.35 -2.83 -12.18
C GLU A 375 14.67 -3.11 -12.93
N ASN A 376 15.75 -3.38 -12.19
CA ASN A 376 17.05 -3.67 -12.78
C ASN A 376 17.03 -5.00 -13.57
N GLU A 377 16.40 -6.05 -13.05
CA GLU A 377 16.28 -7.35 -13.74
C GLU A 377 15.52 -7.21 -15.07
N ARG A 378 14.45 -6.41 -15.08
CA ARG A 378 13.66 -6.12 -16.28
C ARG A 378 14.41 -5.24 -17.29
N SER A 379 15.14 -4.24 -16.81
CA SER A 379 15.97 -3.40 -17.67
C SER A 379 17.14 -4.17 -18.30
N GLY A 380 17.74 -5.10 -17.56
CA GLY A 380 18.83 -5.95 -18.05
C GLY A 380 18.41 -6.97 -19.11
N THR A 381 17.20 -7.53 -18.99
CA THR A 381 16.64 -8.46 -19.98
C THR A 381 16.32 -7.79 -21.33
N HIS A 382 16.02 -6.49 -21.35
CA HIS A 382 15.82 -5.73 -22.58
C HIS A 382 17.13 -5.33 -23.31
N GLN A 383 18.27 -5.27 -22.61
CA GLN A 383 19.57 -4.99 -23.25
C GLN A 383 20.25 -6.26 -23.82
N GLY A 384 20.01 -7.43 -23.22
CA GLY A 384 20.63 -8.70 -23.64
C GLY A 384 20.15 -9.27 -24.98
N THR A 385 18.99 -8.83 -25.49
CA THR A 385 18.44 -9.30 -26.77
C THR A 385 18.86 -8.47 -27.98
N GLY A 386 19.53 -7.32 -27.77
CA GLY A 386 19.98 -6.42 -28.84
C GLY A 386 21.30 -6.82 -29.52
N ASN A 387 22.11 -7.70 -28.92
CA ASN A 387 23.47 -8.00 -29.40
C ASN A 387 23.61 -9.36 -30.12
N LEU A 388 22.54 -10.12 -30.31
CA LEU A 388 22.59 -11.47 -30.90
C LEU A 388 22.18 -11.56 -32.40
N LEU A 389 21.97 -10.42 -33.08
CA LEU A 389 21.51 -10.41 -34.49
C LEU A 389 22.44 -9.67 -35.47
N GLN A 390 23.70 -9.38 -35.11
CA GLN A 390 24.63 -8.67 -36.02
C GLN A 390 25.92 -9.40 -36.39
N SER A 391 26.03 -10.71 -36.16
CA SER A 391 27.22 -11.47 -36.54
C SER A 391 26.88 -12.82 -37.18
N VAL A 392 26.09 -12.83 -38.25
CA VAL A 392 26.15 -13.90 -39.25
C VAL A 392 25.83 -13.26 -40.60
N ASN A 393 26.87 -12.92 -41.35
CA ASN A 393 26.94 -13.02 -42.81
C ASN A 393 28.41 -12.80 -43.21
N VAL A 394 29.09 -13.91 -43.47
CA VAL A 394 30.31 -13.99 -44.28
C VAL A 394 29.89 -14.21 -45.72
#